data_AF-A0AAU9KZT3-F1
#
_entry.id   AF-A0AAU9KZT3-F1
#
_cell.length_a   1.000
_cell.length_b   1.000
_cell.length_c   1.000
_cell.angle_alpha   90.00
_cell.angle_beta   90.00
_cell.angle_gamma   90.00
#
_symmetry.space_group_name_H-M   'P 1'
#
loop_
_entity.id
_entity.type
_entity.pdbx_description
1 polymer ?
#
loop_
_entity_poly.entity_id
_entity_poly.type
_entity_poly.pdbx_seq_one_letter_code
_entity_poly.pdbx_strand_id
1 'polypeptide(L)'
;MDRAPAQDKESQKRRKKSQERTESQVNTMEDEELELFHVVQEDLRLKSTVGWQNAVKVLNSAYQHLERPESQAFLDDAFAKIISIMLDQHASKIGSFEKSCVTQCLSLAIPLVVAQLKAGKYFQALPVLTMLFSKKKTFYKDLRTSTMIGSYWNKVPGSPEVRAQCIDAFCELKGFHLLLSTLELLMQNQQEGSELEAAIDSEDIRILLQALLEFRTSVPESICTNISVLVMTYFTKISDSVLKKESSDAVGAVIGIIRRLVDAGILSSEAINALWLDITERYVESTSLPLRLFGLEQINQIVNCARASRAFPPRYFVRNAGTAAINGVYTLKANSTSATYVFRQQETGQVFTLFCCTMKSGLKWWFISEADKMQPGSDQDIDYYQHQSQYEEYLPPTHNWIPTGKGEAPAPELVAESVQENGEENLARLDNVLSTWVVEKKDS
;
A
#
# COMPACT_ATOMS: atom_id res chain seq x y z
N MET A 1 15.74 31.15 78.92
CA MET A 1 16.78 30.53 78.09
C MET A 1 16.91 29.09 78.54
N ASP A 2 16.72 28.02 77.78
CA ASP A 2 16.34 27.76 76.38
C ASP A 2 15.97 26.26 76.35
N ARG A 3 14.77 25.83 75.95
CA ARG A 3 14.31 25.51 74.57
C ARG A 3 15.41 24.88 73.71
N ALA A 4 15.53 23.55 73.72
CA ALA A 4 14.87 22.56 72.82
C ALA A 4 15.93 21.97 71.85
N PRO A 5 15.68 20.82 71.18
CA PRO A 5 14.92 20.95 69.95
C PRO A 5 13.87 19.87 69.74
N ALA A 6 12.66 20.34 69.45
CA ALA A 6 11.54 19.62 68.86
C ALA A 6 11.76 19.28 67.36
N GLN A 7 12.99 19.39 66.84
CA GLN A 7 13.28 19.28 65.40
C GLN A 7 13.28 17.84 64.86
N ASP A 8 13.50 16.83 65.70
CA ASP A 8 13.60 15.44 65.23
C ASP A 8 12.23 14.77 64.97
N LYS A 9 11.19 15.17 65.73
CA LYS A 9 9.84 14.65 65.50
C LYS A 9 9.15 15.31 64.31
N GLU A 10 9.53 16.55 63.98
CA GLU A 10 8.95 17.31 62.86
C GLU A 10 9.57 16.89 61.52
N SER A 11 10.84 16.52 61.50
CA SER A 11 11.54 15.97 60.33
C SER A 11 11.09 14.54 59.99
N GLN A 12 10.80 13.70 60.99
CA GLN A 12 10.17 12.39 60.76
C GLN A 12 8.69 12.51 60.31
N LYS A 13 7.93 13.47 60.84
CA LYS A 13 6.57 13.76 60.35
C LYS A 13 6.58 14.33 58.93
N ARG A 14 7.55 15.18 58.56
CA ARG A 14 7.71 15.70 57.20
C ARG A 14 8.13 14.60 56.21
N ARG A 15 8.99 13.66 56.60
CA ARG A 15 9.35 12.51 55.77
C ARG A 15 8.16 11.57 55.52
N LYS A 16 7.36 11.28 56.56
CA LYS A 16 6.16 10.45 56.42
C LYS A 16 5.05 11.14 55.62
N LYS A 17 4.85 12.45 55.80
CA LYS A 17 3.90 13.26 55.01
C LYS A 17 4.37 13.51 53.57
N SER A 18 5.68 13.44 53.30
CA SER A 18 6.25 13.49 51.95
C SER A 18 6.14 12.14 51.24
N GLN A 19 6.33 11.01 51.95
CA GLN A 19 6.12 9.67 51.39
C GLN A 19 4.62 9.35 51.17
N GLU A 20 3.74 9.69 52.11
CA GLU A 20 2.29 9.53 51.94
C GLU A 20 1.75 10.41 50.80
N ARG A 21 2.30 11.62 50.59
CA ARG A 21 1.95 12.46 49.43
C ARG A 21 2.46 11.94 48.10
N THR A 22 3.52 11.13 48.06
CA THR A 22 4.04 10.60 46.80
C THR A 22 3.31 9.32 46.37
N GLU A 23 2.74 8.58 47.31
CA GLU A 23 1.97 7.35 47.01
C GLU A 23 0.47 7.61 46.82
N SER A 24 -0.10 8.69 47.37
CA SER A 24 -1.54 8.99 47.27
C SER A 24 -1.95 9.98 46.17
N GLN A 25 -1.01 10.57 45.42
CA GLN A 25 -1.31 11.55 44.35
C GLN A 25 -1.35 10.94 42.93
N VAL A 26 -1.07 9.65 42.77
CA VAL A 26 -0.87 9.05 41.44
C VAL A 26 -2.18 8.57 40.81
N ASN A 27 -3.34 8.68 41.47
CA ASN A 27 -4.52 7.94 41.03
C ASN A 27 -5.87 8.67 41.12
N THR A 28 -5.91 9.99 41.26
CA THR A 28 -7.17 10.76 41.17
C THR A 28 -7.04 11.78 40.05
N MET A 29 -7.83 11.60 38.99
CA MET A 29 -7.99 12.61 37.95
C MET A 29 -8.49 13.90 38.62
N GLU A 30 -7.84 15.02 38.35
CA GLU A 30 -8.14 16.27 39.04
C GLU A 30 -9.48 16.83 38.54
N ASP A 31 -10.25 17.52 39.40
CA ASP A 31 -11.53 18.12 39.02
C ASP A 31 -11.40 19.05 37.80
N GLU A 32 -10.23 19.71 37.67
CA GLU A 32 -9.88 20.56 36.54
C GLU A 32 -9.77 19.79 35.21
N GLU A 33 -9.33 18.52 35.23
CA GLU A 33 -9.23 17.67 34.05
C GLU A 33 -10.61 17.18 33.59
N LEU A 34 -11.48 16.85 34.55
CA LEU A 34 -12.89 16.52 34.30
C LEU A 34 -13.64 17.70 33.70
N GLU A 35 -13.46 18.90 34.26
CA GLU A 35 -14.04 20.13 33.70
C GLU A 35 -13.54 20.36 32.28
N LEU A 36 -12.26 20.11 32.00
CA LEU A 36 -11.71 20.26 30.67
C LEU A 36 -12.30 19.27 29.65
N PHE A 37 -12.59 18.02 30.04
CA PHE A 37 -13.33 17.08 29.18
C PHE A 37 -14.70 17.63 28.80
N HIS A 38 -15.45 18.16 29.77
CA HIS A 38 -16.76 18.76 29.52
C HIS A 38 -16.69 19.99 28.60
N VAL A 39 -15.71 20.88 28.83
CA VAL A 39 -15.50 22.06 27.97
C VAL A 39 -15.23 21.66 26.52
N VAL A 40 -14.35 20.67 26.31
CA VAL A 40 -14.02 20.21 24.96
C VAL A 40 -15.22 19.51 24.31
N GLN A 41 -15.95 18.66 25.03
CA GLN A 41 -17.16 18.02 24.51
C GLN A 41 -18.20 19.04 24.10
N GLU A 42 -18.42 20.08 24.91
CA GLU A 42 -19.40 21.12 24.61
C GLU A 42 -18.97 21.97 23.41
N ASP A 43 -17.69 22.31 23.29
CA ASP A 43 -17.16 23.01 22.12
C ASP A 43 -17.32 22.18 20.83
N LEU A 44 -17.04 20.86 20.90
CA LEU A 44 -17.26 19.96 19.77
C LEU A 44 -18.75 19.86 19.40
N ARG A 45 -19.64 19.79 20.39
CA ARG A 45 -21.09 19.68 20.20
C ARG A 45 -21.70 20.95 19.61
N LEU A 46 -21.36 22.11 20.15
CA LEU A 46 -21.98 23.39 19.78
C LEU A 46 -21.30 24.05 18.58
N LYS A 47 -19.98 23.93 18.47
CA LYS A 47 -19.18 24.71 17.51
C LYS A 47 -18.44 23.84 16.50
N SER A 48 -18.43 22.51 16.66
CA SER A 48 -17.68 21.57 15.81
C SER A 48 -16.19 21.95 15.67
N THR A 49 -15.62 22.52 16.72
CA THR A 49 -14.20 22.91 16.79
C THR A 49 -13.64 22.61 18.17
N VAL A 50 -12.32 22.64 18.31
CA VAL A 50 -11.63 22.48 19.57
C VAL A 50 -10.40 23.37 19.61
N GLY A 51 -10.15 24.03 20.75
CA GLY A 51 -8.91 24.78 20.94
C GLY A 51 -7.71 23.85 20.91
N TRP A 52 -6.68 24.16 20.11
CA TRP A 52 -5.54 23.27 19.87
C TRP A 52 -4.84 22.82 21.16
N GLN A 53 -4.63 23.75 22.09
CA GLN A 53 -3.96 23.44 23.35
C GLN A 53 -4.84 22.60 24.30
N ASN A 54 -6.16 22.83 24.27
CA ASN A 54 -7.11 22.02 25.03
C ASN A 54 -7.16 20.59 24.49
N ALA A 55 -7.16 20.42 23.15
CA ALA A 55 -7.08 19.11 22.52
C ALA A 55 -5.85 18.31 22.97
N VAL A 56 -4.67 18.95 23.02
CA VAL A 56 -3.45 18.29 23.53
C VAL A 56 -3.62 17.87 24.99
N LYS A 57 -4.14 18.75 25.85
CA LYS A 57 -4.29 18.48 27.28
C LYS A 57 -5.28 17.33 27.54
N VAL A 58 -6.46 17.34 26.92
CA VAL A 58 -7.46 16.29 27.13
C VAL A 58 -7.01 14.93 26.61
N LEU A 59 -6.30 14.88 25.48
CA LEU A 59 -5.77 13.61 24.97
C LEU A 59 -4.64 13.07 25.86
N ASN A 60 -3.79 13.93 26.41
CA ASN A 60 -2.79 13.51 27.40
C ASN A 60 -3.45 12.98 28.68
N SER A 61 -4.43 13.70 29.22
CA SER A 61 -5.14 13.27 30.44
C SER A 61 -5.87 11.95 30.21
N ALA A 62 -6.58 11.80 29.08
CA ALA A 62 -7.22 10.53 28.70
C ALA A 62 -6.21 9.38 28.52
N TYR A 63 -5.00 9.67 28.02
CA TYR A 63 -3.94 8.68 27.90
C TYR A 63 -3.34 8.26 29.26
N GLN A 64 -3.18 9.21 30.19
CA GLN A 64 -2.70 8.94 31.55
C GLN A 64 -3.72 8.15 32.38
N HIS A 65 -5.01 8.32 32.10
CA HIS A 65 -6.12 7.73 32.84
C HIS A 65 -6.96 6.75 32.01
N LEU A 66 -6.33 5.95 31.15
CA LEU A 66 -7.01 5.02 30.23
C LEU A 66 -8.01 4.07 30.90
N GLU A 67 -7.78 3.66 32.15
CA GLU A 67 -8.67 2.71 32.84
C GLU A 67 -9.92 3.38 33.43
N ARG A 68 -9.98 4.71 33.46
CA ARG A 68 -11.09 5.46 34.05
C ARG A 68 -12.31 5.49 33.11
N PRO A 69 -13.53 5.28 33.63
CA PRO A 69 -14.74 5.33 32.82
C PRO A 69 -14.98 6.70 32.20
N GLU A 70 -14.57 7.79 32.87
CA GLU A 70 -14.69 9.16 32.36
C GLU A 70 -13.80 9.37 31.14
N SER A 71 -12.55 8.91 31.18
CA SER A 71 -11.63 8.96 30.04
C SER A 71 -12.14 8.08 28.89
N GLN A 72 -12.68 6.91 29.19
CA GLN A 72 -13.26 6.01 28.18
C GLN A 72 -14.49 6.64 27.51
N ALA A 73 -15.41 7.21 28.29
CA ALA A 73 -16.59 7.90 27.75
C ALA A 73 -16.21 9.13 26.92
N PHE A 74 -15.19 9.88 27.35
CA PHE A 74 -14.65 10.99 26.58
C PHE A 74 -14.07 10.52 25.24
N LEU A 75 -13.26 9.45 25.25
CA LEU A 75 -12.68 8.91 24.03
C LEU A 75 -13.75 8.39 23.05
N ASP A 76 -14.80 7.74 23.56
CA ASP A 76 -15.89 7.20 22.74
C ASP A 76 -16.65 8.31 21.98
N ASP A 77 -16.84 9.50 22.57
CA ASP A 77 -17.60 10.58 21.95
C ASP A 77 -16.74 11.62 21.21
N ALA A 78 -15.58 11.98 21.74
CA ALA A 78 -14.82 13.15 21.31
C ALA A 78 -13.58 12.80 20.47
N PHE A 79 -12.97 11.64 20.66
CA PHE A 79 -11.64 11.34 20.12
C PHE A 79 -11.57 11.45 18.60
N ALA A 80 -12.48 10.78 17.89
CA ALA A 80 -12.52 10.80 16.43
C ALA A 80 -12.75 12.22 15.86
N LYS A 81 -13.61 13.01 16.52
CA LYS A 81 -13.90 14.40 16.12
C LYS A 81 -12.65 15.28 16.26
N ILE A 82 -11.94 15.17 17.38
CA ILE A 82 -10.69 15.90 17.62
C ILE A 82 -9.67 15.55 16.54
N ILE A 83 -9.43 14.26 16.28
CA ILE A 83 -8.46 13.82 15.27
C ILE A 83 -8.85 14.28 13.86
N SER A 84 -10.14 14.26 13.50
CA SER A 84 -10.57 14.81 12.21
C SER A 84 -10.26 16.31 12.10
N ILE A 85 -10.58 17.11 13.13
CA ILE A 85 -10.31 18.56 13.14
C ILE A 85 -8.81 18.83 12.97
N MET A 86 -7.95 18.06 13.67
CA MET A 86 -6.50 18.19 13.55
C MET A 86 -6.01 17.88 12.12
N LEU A 87 -6.55 16.83 11.50
CA LEU A 87 -6.16 16.39 10.15
C LEU A 87 -6.72 17.26 9.03
N ASP A 88 -7.76 18.05 9.30
CA ASP A 88 -8.37 18.98 8.34
C ASP A 88 -7.69 20.36 8.33
N GLN A 89 -6.74 20.61 9.24
CA GLN A 89 -5.96 21.84 9.25
C GLN A 89 -5.06 21.97 8.01
N HIS A 90 -4.90 23.20 7.52
CA HIS A 90 -3.91 23.50 6.50
C HIS A 90 -2.56 23.79 7.16
N ALA A 91 -1.61 22.85 7.08
CA ALA A 91 -0.29 22.99 7.69
C ALA A 91 0.45 24.28 7.28
N SER A 92 0.17 24.80 6.08
CA SER A 92 0.75 26.04 5.54
C SER A 92 0.11 27.34 6.03
N LYS A 93 -1.09 27.27 6.62
CA LYS A 93 -1.87 28.46 7.04
C LYS A 93 -1.87 28.66 8.55
N ILE A 94 -1.37 27.68 9.31
CA ILE A 94 -1.31 27.74 10.77
C ILE A 94 0.11 28.13 11.21
N GLY A 95 0.22 28.79 12.37
CA GLY A 95 1.51 29.16 12.93
C GLY A 95 2.30 27.94 13.45
N SER A 96 3.56 28.18 13.83
CA SER A 96 4.45 27.12 14.32
C SER A 96 3.95 26.49 15.62
N PHE A 97 3.35 27.30 16.50
CA PHE A 97 2.77 26.82 17.75
C PHE A 97 1.58 25.90 17.50
N GLU A 98 0.65 26.31 16.64
CA GLU A 98 -0.52 25.53 16.27
C GLU A 98 -0.12 24.23 15.58
N LYS A 99 0.86 24.29 14.67
CA LYS A 99 1.41 23.10 14.02
C LYS A 99 2.02 22.13 15.04
N SER A 100 2.69 22.63 16.07
CA SER A 100 3.22 21.81 17.17
C SER A 100 2.09 21.11 17.93
N CYS A 101 1.02 21.83 18.29
CA CYS A 101 -0.14 21.24 18.96
C CYS A 101 -0.82 20.16 18.11
N VAL A 102 -1.04 20.42 16.82
CA VAL A 102 -1.61 19.43 15.89
C VAL A 102 -0.74 18.18 15.86
N THR A 103 0.57 18.35 15.68
CA THR A 103 1.52 17.22 15.64
C THR A 103 1.51 16.41 16.93
N GLN A 104 1.46 17.08 18.09
CA GLN A 104 1.39 16.42 19.39
C GLN A 104 0.07 15.66 19.62
N CYS A 105 -1.07 16.20 19.15
CA CYS A 105 -2.33 15.47 19.17
C CYS A 105 -2.24 14.17 18.34
N LEU A 106 -1.67 14.25 17.15
CA LEU A 106 -1.54 13.11 16.24
C LEU A 106 -0.56 12.06 16.78
N SER A 107 0.53 12.47 17.44
CA SER A 107 1.46 11.53 18.07
C SER A 107 0.84 10.79 19.27
N LEU A 108 -0.02 11.45 20.05
CA LEU A 108 -0.78 10.82 21.13
C LEU A 108 -1.90 9.92 20.65
N ALA A 109 -2.44 10.18 19.45
CA ALA A 109 -3.53 9.41 18.89
C ALA A 109 -3.17 7.94 18.68
N ILE A 110 -1.93 7.63 18.29
CA ILE A 110 -1.50 6.26 17.99
C ILE A 110 -1.48 5.37 19.24
N PRO A 111 -0.82 5.74 20.36
CA PRO A 111 -0.92 5.01 21.61
C PRO A 111 -2.37 4.84 22.11
N LEU A 112 -3.21 5.87 21.97
CA LEU A 112 -4.63 5.81 22.34
C LEU A 112 -5.40 4.79 21.49
N VAL A 113 -5.21 4.80 20.17
CA VAL A 113 -5.81 3.80 19.26
C VAL A 113 -5.37 2.39 19.65
N VAL A 114 -4.08 2.17 19.91
CA VAL A 114 -3.58 0.86 20.34
C VAL A 114 -4.20 0.42 21.67
N ALA A 115 -4.37 1.33 22.62
CA ALA A 115 -5.04 1.04 23.89
C ALA A 115 -6.52 0.69 23.69
N GLN A 116 -7.24 1.42 22.84
CA GLN A 116 -8.64 1.17 22.51
C GLN A 116 -8.84 -0.18 21.79
N LEU A 117 -7.96 -0.53 20.85
CA LEU A 117 -7.95 -1.85 20.21
C LEU A 117 -7.71 -2.97 21.23
N LYS A 118 -6.77 -2.81 22.16
CA LYS A 118 -6.53 -3.78 23.25
C LYS A 118 -7.74 -3.93 24.19
N ALA A 119 -8.50 -2.86 24.39
CA ALA A 119 -9.72 -2.86 25.20
C ALA A 119 -10.95 -3.41 24.48
N GLY A 120 -10.82 -3.86 23.22
CA GLY A 120 -11.92 -4.42 22.45
C GLY A 120 -12.82 -3.38 21.76
N LYS A 121 -12.43 -2.10 21.76
CA LYS A 121 -13.23 -0.99 21.19
C LYS A 121 -12.91 -0.75 19.71
N TYR A 122 -13.10 -1.79 18.91
CA TYR A 122 -12.67 -1.81 17.49
C TYR A 122 -13.42 -0.79 16.63
N PHE A 123 -14.74 -0.64 16.85
CA PHE A 123 -15.61 0.28 16.08
C PHE A 123 -15.25 1.75 16.29
N GLN A 124 -14.68 2.11 17.44
CA GLN A 124 -14.23 3.46 17.74
C GLN A 124 -12.78 3.67 17.25
N ALA A 125 -11.92 2.66 17.40
CA ALA A 125 -10.49 2.79 17.15
C ALA A 125 -10.12 2.70 15.65
N LEU A 126 -10.74 1.79 14.89
CA LEU A 126 -10.39 1.56 13.48
C LEU A 126 -10.66 2.79 12.58
N PRO A 127 -11.80 3.50 12.69
CA PRO A 127 -12.01 4.72 11.91
C PRO A 127 -10.95 5.80 12.18
N VAL A 128 -10.51 5.94 13.44
CA VAL A 128 -9.46 6.89 13.81
C VAL A 128 -8.12 6.48 13.22
N LEU A 129 -7.76 5.20 13.30
CA LEU A 129 -6.55 4.66 12.68
C LEU A 129 -6.53 4.94 11.17
N THR A 130 -7.64 4.66 10.49
CA THR A 130 -7.76 4.89 9.05
C THR A 130 -7.65 6.38 8.69
N MET A 131 -8.24 7.27 9.49
CA MET A 131 -8.06 8.71 9.31
C MET A 131 -6.59 9.14 9.41
N LEU A 132 -5.87 8.65 10.43
CA LEU A 132 -4.46 8.94 10.65
C LEU A 132 -3.59 8.44 9.48
N PHE A 133 -3.92 7.27 8.91
CA PHE A 133 -3.16 6.69 7.81
C PHE A 133 -3.56 7.21 6.44
N SER A 134 -4.64 7.98 6.34
CA SER A 134 -5.13 8.50 5.08
C SER A 134 -4.25 9.64 4.54
N LYS A 135 -3.49 9.35 3.48
CA LYS A 135 -2.77 10.36 2.68
C LYS A 135 -3.69 11.45 2.10
N LYS A 136 -5.01 11.25 2.15
CA LYS A 136 -5.99 12.19 1.60
C LYS A 136 -6.27 13.38 2.52
N LYS A 137 -5.84 13.35 3.78
CA LYS A 137 -6.11 14.40 4.77
C LYS A 137 -5.36 15.71 4.45
N THR A 138 -6.02 16.84 4.73
CA THR A 138 -5.56 18.18 4.37
C THR A 138 -4.22 18.52 5.00
N PHE A 139 -4.01 18.13 6.25
CA PHE A 139 -2.78 18.42 6.98
C PHE A 139 -1.53 17.77 6.35
N TYR A 140 -1.70 16.59 5.76
CA TYR A 140 -0.60 15.86 5.11
C TYR A 140 -0.35 16.30 3.67
N LYS A 141 -1.37 16.86 3.01
CA LYS A 141 -1.31 17.20 1.58
C LYS A 141 -0.65 18.55 1.32
N ASP A 142 0.12 18.58 0.25
CA ASP A 142 0.58 19.82 -0.38
C ASP A 142 -0.61 20.60 -0.97
N LEU A 143 -0.70 21.88 -0.66
CA LEU A 143 -1.71 22.74 -1.25
C LEU A 143 -1.30 23.05 -2.70
N ARG A 144 -2.03 22.52 -3.68
CA ARG A 144 -2.04 23.14 -5.03
C ARG A 144 -2.90 24.40 -4.94
N THR A 145 -2.26 25.56 -5.00
CA THR A 145 -2.96 26.83 -5.24
C THR A 145 -3.54 26.81 -6.66
N SER A 146 -4.79 26.33 -6.76
CA SER A 146 -5.82 26.51 -7.79
C SER A 146 -5.45 26.99 -9.21
N THR A 147 -5.88 26.19 -10.21
CA THR A 147 -6.49 26.45 -11.54
C THR A 147 -6.26 27.73 -12.37
N MET A 148 -5.31 28.60 -12.04
CA MET A 148 -4.88 29.69 -12.91
C MET A 148 -3.59 29.29 -13.63
N ILE A 149 -3.62 29.38 -14.96
CA ILE A 149 -2.48 29.19 -15.86
C ILE A 149 -1.32 30.08 -15.36
N GLY A 150 -0.33 29.48 -14.69
CA GLY A 150 0.90 30.19 -14.28
C GLY A 150 1.55 29.77 -12.96
N SER A 151 0.88 29.08 -12.05
CA SER A 151 1.40 28.84 -10.68
C SER A 151 2.25 27.57 -10.50
N TYR A 152 3.17 27.27 -11.42
CA TYR A 152 4.07 26.11 -11.32
C TYR A 152 5.12 26.19 -10.19
N TRP A 153 5.25 27.34 -9.52
CA TRP A 153 6.36 27.62 -8.61
C TRP A 153 6.03 27.66 -7.11
N ASN A 154 4.75 27.71 -6.71
CA ASN A 154 4.36 27.82 -5.30
C ASN A 154 3.57 26.58 -4.83
N LYS A 155 4.24 25.43 -4.75
CA LYS A 155 3.75 24.29 -3.96
C LYS A 155 4.04 24.61 -2.50
N VAL A 156 3.02 24.88 -1.69
CA VAL A 156 3.25 24.99 -0.24
C VAL A 156 3.13 23.59 0.34
N PRO A 157 4.20 23.06 0.95
CA PRO A 157 4.21 21.66 1.39
C PRO A 157 3.25 21.45 2.55
N GLY A 158 2.60 20.29 2.56
CA GLY A 158 1.87 19.76 3.71
C GLY A 158 2.84 19.26 4.78
N SER A 159 2.39 18.32 5.61
CA SER A 159 3.25 17.65 6.59
C SER A 159 3.18 16.12 6.47
N PRO A 160 3.55 15.54 5.30
CA PRO A 160 3.53 14.09 5.09
C PRO A 160 4.45 13.32 6.05
N GLU A 161 5.49 13.96 6.59
CA GLU A 161 6.37 13.42 7.62
C GLU A 161 5.62 13.04 8.90
N VAL A 162 4.58 13.78 9.27
CA VAL A 162 3.78 13.49 10.47
C VAL A 162 2.96 12.22 10.27
N ARG A 163 2.44 11.97 9.07
CA ARG A 163 1.78 10.70 8.74
C ARG A 163 2.76 9.53 8.85
N ALA A 164 3.96 9.69 8.30
CA ALA A 164 5.00 8.68 8.38
C ALA A 164 5.35 8.35 9.84
N GLN A 165 5.51 9.38 10.69
CA GLN A 165 5.72 9.21 12.14
C GLN A 165 4.57 8.46 12.83
N CYS A 166 3.32 8.73 12.44
CA CYS A 166 2.17 8.01 13.00
C CYS A 166 2.19 6.51 12.66
N ILE A 167 2.52 6.16 11.41
CA ILE A 167 2.63 4.75 10.99
C ILE A 167 3.82 4.08 11.67
N ASP A 168 4.96 4.78 11.75
CA ASP A 168 6.17 4.28 12.41
C ASP A 168 5.92 4.00 13.90
N ALA A 169 5.31 4.92 14.64
CA ALA A 169 4.90 4.71 16.02
C ALA A 169 3.92 3.53 16.16
N PHE A 170 3.04 3.31 15.19
CA PHE A 170 2.14 2.15 15.19
C PHE A 170 2.92 0.84 14.99
N CYS A 171 3.93 0.83 14.13
CA CYS A 171 4.85 -0.30 13.97
C CYS A 171 5.61 -0.59 15.28
N GLU A 172 6.20 0.43 15.92
CA GLU A 172 6.93 0.30 17.18
C GLU A 172 6.09 -0.31 18.30
N LEU A 173 4.81 0.08 18.37
CA LEU A 173 3.84 -0.45 19.34
C LEU A 173 3.26 -1.83 18.96
N LYS A 174 3.84 -2.50 17.94
CA LYS A 174 3.35 -3.77 17.37
C LYS A 174 1.89 -3.67 16.89
N GLY A 175 1.47 -2.49 16.46
CA GLY A 175 0.10 -2.19 16.05
C GLY A 175 -0.42 -3.11 14.94
N PHE A 176 0.40 -3.45 13.94
CA PHE A 176 -0.02 -4.40 12.88
C PHE A 176 -0.26 -5.83 13.39
N HIS A 177 0.40 -6.25 14.47
CA HIS A 177 0.08 -7.55 15.10
C HIS A 177 -1.31 -7.49 15.76
N LEU A 178 -1.59 -6.38 16.45
CA LEU A 178 -2.89 -6.14 17.07
C LEU A 178 -4.00 -6.00 16.02
N LEU A 179 -3.72 -5.33 14.90
CA LEU A 179 -4.63 -5.23 13.76
C LEU A 179 -4.95 -6.62 13.20
N LEU A 180 -3.95 -7.48 13.00
CA LEU A 180 -4.19 -8.87 12.57
C LEU A 180 -5.15 -9.59 13.52
N SER A 181 -4.85 -9.61 14.82
CA SER A 181 -5.72 -10.26 15.82
C SER A 181 -7.13 -9.65 15.87
N THR A 182 -7.25 -8.34 15.62
CA THR A 182 -8.54 -7.65 15.57
C THR A 182 -9.35 -8.08 14.34
N LEU A 183 -8.72 -8.14 13.17
CA LEU A 183 -9.36 -8.61 11.94
C LEU A 183 -9.76 -10.10 12.04
N GLU A 184 -8.90 -10.94 12.63
CA GLU A 184 -9.21 -12.36 12.88
C GLU A 184 -10.46 -12.51 13.75
N LEU A 185 -10.57 -11.73 14.82
CA LEU A 185 -11.73 -11.74 15.71
C LEU A 185 -13.01 -11.30 14.98
N LEU A 186 -12.96 -10.16 14.27
CA LEU A 186 -14.10 -9.62 13.52
C LEU A 186 -14.57 -10.56 12.40
N MET A 187 -13.69 -11.41 11.89
CA MET A 187 -14.00 -12.40 10.85
C MET A 187 -14.44 -13.77 11.38
N GLN A 188 -14.21 -14.09 12.66
CA GLN A 188 -14.69 -15.34 13.27
C GLN A 188 -16.18 -15.30 13.63
N ASN A 189 -16.75 -14.11 13.88
CA ASN A 189 -18.14 -13.91 14.31
C ASN A 189 -19.17 -13.91 13.16
N GLN A 190 -18.90 -14.57 12.02
CA GLN A 190 -19.67 -14.49 10.76
C GLN A 190 -21.11 -15.03 10.77
N GLN A 191 -21.69 -15.42 11.91
CA GLN A 191 -23.02 -16.03 11.95
C GLN A 191 -24.19 -15.04 11.75
N GLU A 192 -24.01 -13.73 11.93
CA GLU A 192 -25.08 -12.73 11.74
C GLU A 192 -24.57 -11.41 11.14
N GLY A 193 -24.15 -11.41 9.87
CA GLY A 193 -23.57 -10.23 9.23
C GLY A 193 -22.18 -9.94 9.78
N SER A 194 -21.18 -9.83 8.91
CA SER A 194 -19.79 -9.74 9.38
C SER A 194 -19.63 -8.45 10.20
N GLU A 195 -19.32 -8.53 11.50
CA GLU A 195 -19.00 -7.35 12.35
C GLU A 195 -17.93 -6.47 11.70
N LEU A 196 -17.07 -7.07 10.87
CA LEU A 196 -16.12 -6.37 10.02
C LEU A 196 -16.77 -5.36 9.07
N GLU A 197 -17.92 -5.68 8.44
CA GLU A 197 -18.64 -4.79 7.51
C GLU A 197 -19.15 -3.53 8.21
N ALA A 198 -19.51 -3.66 9.50
CA ALA A 198 -19.92 -2.52 10.31
C ALA A 198 -18.71 -1.70 10.82
N ALA A 199 -17.52 -2.29 10.86
CA ALA A 199 -16.32 -1.68 11.39
C ALA A 199 -15.49 -0.93 10.33
N ILE A 200 -15.32 -1.50 9.13
CA ILE A 200 -14.47 -0.97 8.06
C ILE A 200 -15.01 -1.33 6.67
N ASP A 201 -14.86 -0.41 5.72
CA ASP A 201 -15.17 -0.66 4.29
C ASP A 201 -13.90 -0.99 3.45
N SER A 202 -14.06 -1.26 2.15
CA SER A 202 -12.90 -1.56 1.29
C SER A 202 -11.92 -0.39 1.13
N GLU A 203 -12.36 0.87 1.23
CA GLU A 203 -11.48 2.04 1.16
C GLU A 203 -10.63 2.13 2.43
N ASP A 204 -11.20 1.79 3.58
CA ASP A 204 -10.48 1.72 4.86
C ASP A 204 -9.44 0.60 4.84
N ILE A 205 -9.82 -0.60 4.38
CA ILE A 205 -8.90 -1.72 4.17
C ILE A 205 -7.75 -1.31 3.24
N ARG A 206 -8.07 -0.61 2.14
CA ARG A 206 -7.08 -0.09 1.18
C ARG A 206 -6.10 0.87 1.85
N ILE A 207 -6.56 1.74 2.76
CA ILE A 207 -5.70 2.69 3.48
C ILE A 207 -4.76 1.95 4.44
N LEU A 208 -5.28 0.98 5.20
CA LEU A 208 -4.49 0.18 6.15
C LEU A 208 -3.42 -0.65 5.42
N LEU A 209 -3.79 -1.32 4.33
CA LEU A 209 -2.83 -2.08 3.50
C LEU A 209 -1.80 -1.19 2.82
N GLN A 210 -2.18 0.02 2.41
CA GLN A 210 -1.23 0.97 1.82
C GLN A 210 -0.18 1.41 2.86
N ALA A 211 -0.56 1.62 4.12
CA ALA A 211 0.38 1.88 5.20
C ALA A 211 1.29 0.68 5.47
N LEU A 212 0.73 -0.55 5.47
CA LEU A 212 1.50 -1.80 5.59
C LEU A 212 2.55 -1.94 4.47
N LEU A 213 2.19 -1.67 3.21
CA LEU A 213 3.11 -1.72 2.07
C LEU A 213 4.27 -0.71 2.18
N GLU A 214 3.96 0.50 2.63
CA GLU A 214 4.94 1.58 2.81
C GLU A 214 5.96 1.25 3.90
N PHE A 215 5.52 0.63 4.99
CA PHE A 215 6.34 0.30 6.17
C PHE A 215 6.65 -1.21 6.29
N ARG A 216 6.54 -1.96 5.19
CA ARG A 216 6.70 -3.42 5.16
C ARG A 216 8.04 -3.92 5.73
N THR A 217 9.09 -3.10 5.70
CA THR A 217 10.41 -3.43 6.26
C THR A 217 10.44 -3.42 7.79
N SER A 218 9.50 -2.70 8.41
CA SER A 218 9.37 -2.59 9.87
C SER A 218 8.36 -3.59 10.44
N VAL A 219 7.71 -4.40 9.60
CA VAL A 219 6.68 -5.37 9.97
C VAL A 219 7.15 -6.78 9.57
N PRO A 220 7.02 -7.80 10.45
CA PRO A 220 7.40 -9.15 10.09
C PRO A 220 6.63 -9.67 8.86
N GLU A 221 7.33 -10.38 7.97
CA GLU A 221 6.75 -10.94 6.73
C GLU A 221 5.54 -11.86 7.00
N SER A 222 5.57 -12.59 8.11
CA SER A 222 4.45 -13.44 8.55
C SER A 222 3.18 -12.63 8.83
N ILE A 223 3.31 -11.43 9.43
CA ILE A 223 2.17 -10.55 9.70
C ILE A 223 1.65 -9.94 8.40
N CYS A 224 2.55 -9.50 7.51
CA CYS A 224 2.17 -9.03 6.18
C CYS A 224 1.39 -10.10 5.41
N THR A 225 1.86 -11.35 5.48
CA THR A 225 1.23 -12.50 4.84
C THR A 225 -0.14 -12.80 5.43
N ASN A 226 -0.22 -12.91 6.75
CA ASN A 226 -1.48 -13.26 7.41
C ASN A 226 -2.56 -12.19 7.19
N ILE A 227 -2.21 -10.89 7.28
CA ILE A 227 -3.17 -9.81 6.98
C ILE A 227 -3.64 -9.88 5.53
N SER A 228 -2.72 -10.07 4.58
CA SER A 228 -3.05 -10.11 3.16
C SER A 228 -3.94 -11.31 2.80
N VAL A 229 -3.61 -12.49 3.30
CA VAL A 229 -4.40 -13.72 3.13
C VAL A 229 -5.77 -13.57 3.77
N LEU A 230 -5.84 -13.03 4.99
CA LEU A 230 -7.09 -12.82 5.70
C LEU A 230 -8.04 -11.87 4.94
N VAL A 231 -7.51 -10.74 4.45
CA VAL A 231 -8.28 -9.77 3.65
C VAL A 231 -8.72 -10.37 2.32
N MET A 232 -7.86 -11.08 1.59
CA MET A 232 -8.26 -11.74 0.34
C MET A 232 -9.33 -12.79 0.60
N THR A 233 -9.19 -13.58 1.67
CA THR A 233 -10.19 -14.57 2.09
C THR A 233 -11.52 -13.91 2.44
N TYR A 234 -11.52 -12.73 3.07
CA TYR A 234 -12.75 -11.96 3.30
C TYR A 234 -13.51 -11.70 1.99
N PHE A 235 -12.82 -11.20 0.95
CA PHE A 235 -13.44 -10.94 -0.35
C PHE A 235 -13.95 -12.20 -1.07
N THR A 236 -13.39 -13.37 -0.78
CA THR A 236 -13.95 -14.65 -1.29
C THR A 236 -15.26 -15.04 -0.61
N LYS A 237 -15.55 -14.54 0.61
CA LYS A 237 -16.67 -14.99 1.45
C LYS A 237 -17.82 -13.99 1.57
N ILE A 238 -17.60 -12.71 1.30
CA ILE A 238 -18.60 -11.65 1.49
C ILE A 238 -19.83 -11.82 0.59
N SER A 239 -21.03 -11.52 1.10
CA SER A 239 -22.27 -11.71 0.36
C SER A 239 -22.40 -10.81 -0.87
N ASP A 240 -23.21 -11.23 -1.86
CA ASP A 240 -23.52 -10.42 -3.05
C ASP A 240 -24.14 -9.06 -2.72
N SER A 241 -24.91 -8.97 -1.62
CA SER A 241 -25.46 -7.69 -1.16
C SER A 241 -24.39 -6.71 -0.68
N VAL A 242 -23.29 -7.22 -0.12
CA VAL A 242 -22.17 -6.41 0.38
C VAL A 242 -21.27 -6.03 -0.79
N LEU A 243 -20.95 -6.98 -1.67
CA LEU A 243 -20.22 -6.74 -2.91
C LEU A 243 -20.82 -5.61 -3.76
N LYS A 244 -22.15 -5.49 -3.80
CA LYS A 244 -22.86 -4.42 -4.53
C LYS A 244 -22.72 -3.03 -3.88
N LYS A 245 -22.43 -2.96 -2.58
CA LYS A 245 -22.20 -1.70 -1.85
C LYS A 245 -20.74 -1.27 -1.91
N GLU A 246 -19.83 -2.24 -2.03
CA GLU A 246 -18.40 -1.97 -2.13
C GLU A 246 -18.04 -1.27 -3.45
N SER A 247 -17.04 -0.39 -3.37
CA SER A 247 -16.46 0.23 -4.55
C SER A 247 -15.54 -0.76 -5.27
N SER A 248 -15.87 -1.14 -6.51
CA SER A 248 -14.99 -1.97 -7.34
C SER A 248 -13.58 -1.39 -7.47
N ASP A 249 -13.45 -0.06 -7.53
CA ASP A 249 -12.15 0.62 -7.56
C ASP A 249 -11.37 0.39 -6.27
N ALA A 250 -12.05 0.42 -5.12
CA ALA A 250 -11.42 0.19 -3.82
C ALA A 250 -10.95 -1.27 -3.69
N VAL A 251 -11.80 -2.24 -4.07
CA VAL A 251 -11.44 -3.67 -4.07
C VAL A 251 -10.29 -3.96 -5.03
N GLY A 252 -10.34 -3.44 -6.26
CA GLY A 252 -9.24 -3.57 -7.22
C GLY A 252 -7.94 -2.96 -6.69
N ALA A 253 -8.00 -1.83 -5.98
CA ALA A 253 -6.83 -1.24 -5.37
C ALA A 253 -6.31 -2.04 -4.17
N VAL A 254 -7.18 -2.70 -3.38
CA VAL A 254 -6.77 -3.65 -2.33
C VAL A 254 -5.98 -4.80 -2.94
N ILE A 255 -6.54 -5.46 -3.96
CA ILE A 255 -5.86 -6.54 -4.70
C ILE A 255 -4.51 -6.05 -5.25
N GLY A 256 -4.49 -4.88 -5.90
CA GLY A 256 -3.28 -4.29 -6.44
C GLY A 256 -2.21 -3.91 -5.40
N ILE A 257 -2.58 -3.60 -4.15
CA ILE A 257 -1.61 -3.41 -3.05
C ILE A 257 -1.02 -4.75 -2.63
N ILE A 258 -1.86 -5.78 -2.47
CA ILE A 258 -1.42 -7.12 -2.08
C ILE A 258 -0.50 -7.72 -3.17
N ARG A 259 -0.81 -7.52 -4.45
CA ARG A 259 0.08 -7.92 -5.56
C ARG A 259 1.43 -7.24 -5.50
N ARG A 260 1.48 -5.94 -5.17
CA ARG A 260 2.76 -5.24 -4.97
C ARG A 260 3.58 -5.80 -3.80
N LEU A 261 2.95 -6.38 -2.79
CA LEU A 261 3.66 -7.11 -1.73
C LEU A 261 4.22 -8.46 -2.22
N VAL A 262 3.50 -9.17 -3.11
CA VAL A 262 4.01 -10.36 -3.80
C VAL A 262 5.21 -10.00 -4.69
N ASP A 263 5.09 -8.96 -5.52
CA ASP A 263 6.15 -8.50 -6.43
C ASP A 263 7.40 -8.03 -5.68
N ALA A 264 7.22 -7.52 -4.45
CA ALA A 264 8.32 -7.14 -3.56
C ALA A 264 8.99 -8.34 -2.86
N GLY A 265 8.54 -9.57 -3.11
CA GLY A 265 9.06 -10.80 -2.51
C GLY A 265 8.68 -11.02 -1.05
N ILE A 266 7.73 -10.23 -0.51
CA ILE A 266 7.30 -10.33 0.90
C ILE A 266 6.27 -11.46 1.08
N LEU A 267 5.46 -11.71 0.06
CA LEU A 267 4.38 -12.70 0.09
C LEU A 267 4.67 -13.85 -0.87
N SER A 268 4.30 -15.07 -0.46
CA SER A 268 4.24 -16.19 -1.40
C SER A 268 3.16 -15.94 -2.45
N SER A 269 3.52 -16.11 -3.73
CA SER A 269 2.59 -15.96 -4.84
C SER A 269 1.49 -17.02 -4.84
N GLU A 270 1.76 -18.22 -4.30
CA GLU A 270 0.88 -19.38 -4.42
C GLU A 270 -0.49 -19.14 -3.78
N ALA A 271 -0.52 -18.82 -2.49
CA ALA A 271 -1.77 -18.58 -1.75
C ALA A 271 -2.54 -17.36 -2.27
N ILE A 272 -1.82 -16.31 -2.67
CA ILE A 272 -2.43 -15.07 -3.18
C ILE A 272 -3.03 -15.28 -4.58
N ASN A 273 -2.37 -16.06 -5.45
CA ASN A 273 -2.87 -16.37 -6.79
C ASN A 273 -4.19 -17.14 -6.74
N ALA A 274 -4.28 -18.16 -5.88
CA ALA A 274 -5.50 -18.95 -5.70
C ALA A 274 -6.66 -18.07 -5.22
N LEU A 275 -6.45 -17.29 -4.16
CA LEU A 275 -7.49 -16.38 -3.64
C LEU A 275 -7.90 -15.30 -4.65
N TRP A 276 -6.96 -14.81 -5.48
CA TRP A 276 -7.30 -13.84 -6.52
C TRP A 276 -8.21 -14.43 -7.59
N LEU A 277 -8.00 -15.70 -7.97
CA LEU A 277 -8.87 -16.42 -8.89
C LEU A 277 -10.26 -16.63 -8.25
N ASP A 278 -10.34 -17.05 -6.99
CA ASP A 278 -11.60 -17.25 -6.27
C ASP A 278 -12.43 -15.95 -6.20
N ILE A 279 -11.77 -14.82 -5.89
CA ILE A 279 -12.43 -13.50 -5.92
C ILE A 279 -12.92 -13.21 -7.34
N THR A 280 -12.06 -13.37 -8.34
CA THR A 280 -12.39 -13.05 -9.73
C THR A 280 -13.58 -13.85 -10.24
N GLU A 281 -13.59 -15.15 -9.98
CA GLU A 281 -14.69 -16.06 -10.26
C GLU A 281 -16.00 -15.54 -9.67
N ARG A 282 -16.01 -15.22 -8.38
CA ARG A 282 -17.18 -14.68 -7.69
C ARG A 282 -17.75 -13.43 -8.36
N TYR A 283 -16.89 -12.51 -8.80
CA TYR A 283 -17.33 -11.31 -9.50
C TYR A 283 -17.90 -11.62 -10.89
N VAL A 284 -17.30 -12.58 -11.62
CA VAL A 284 -17.76 -13.03 -12.94
C VAL A 284 -19.10 -13.77 -12.86
N GLU A 285 -19.33 -14.53 -11.80
CA GLU A 285 -20.59 -15.26 -11.56
C GLU A 285 -21.72 -14.36 -11.01
N SER A 286 -21.40 -13.12 -10.63
CA SER A 286 -22.40 -12.20 -10.08
C SER A 286 -23.53 -11.89 -11.06
N THR A 287 -24.75 -11.78 -10.55
CA THR A 287 -25.91 -11.32 -11.33
C THR A 287 -25.80 -9.83 -11.73
N SER A 288 -24.92 -9.07 -11.10
CA SER A 288 -24.72 -7.63 -11.35
C SER A 288 -23.77 -7.41 -12.53
N LEU A 289 -24.22 -6.74 -13.59
CA LEU A 289 -23.36 -6.42 -14.74
C LEU A 289 -22.09 -5.61 -14.35
N PRO A 290 -22.17 -4.55 -13.52
CA PRO A 290 -20.98 -3.85 -13.05
C PRO A 290 -19.95 -4.75 -12.36
N LEU A 291 -20.40 -5.70 -11.53
CA LEU A 291 -19.50 -6.64 -10.83
C LEU A 291 -18.86 -7.63 -11.81
N ARG A 292 -19.62 -8.12 -12.80
CA ARG A 292 -19.08 -8.97 -13.87
C ARG A 292 -18.02 -8.27 -14.71
N LEU A 293 -18.26 -7.01 -15.08
CA LEU A 293 -17.28 -6.21 -15.83
C LEU A 293 -15.99 -6.04 -15.05
N PHE A 294 -16.08 -5.79 -13.73
CA PHE A 294 -14.91 -5.77 -12.86
C PHE A 294 -14.20 -7.14 -12.82
N GLY A 295 -14.95 -8.25 -12.70
CA GLY A 295 -14.36 -9.60 -12.76
C GLY A 295 -13.61 -9.86 -14.07
N LEU A 296 -14.16 -9.42 -15.22
CA LEU A 296 -13.48 -9.51 -16.52
C LEU A 296 -12.21 -8.65 -16.57
N GLU A 297 -12.22 -7.48 -15.94
CA GLU A 297 -11.01 -6.64 -15.78
C GLU A 297 -9.96 -7.37 -14.95
N GLN A 298 -10.35 -8.03 -13.86
CA GLN A 298 -9.44 -8.84 -13.04
C GLN A 298 -8.84 -10.01 -13.83
N ILE A 299 -9.63 -10.70 -14.68
CA ILE A 299 -9.10 -11.73 -15.59
C ILE A 299 -7.99 -11.15 -16.48
N ASN A 300 -8.19 -9.98 -17.06
CA ASN A 300 -7.18 -9.34 -17.89
C ASN A 300 -5.90 -9.05 -17.07
N GLN A 301 -6.04 -8.55 -15.83
CA GLN A 301 -4.91 -8.33 -14.94
C GLN A 301 -4.17 -9.62 -14.58
N ILE A 302 -4.89 -10.70 -14.27
CA ILE A 302 -4.32 -12.04 -13.99
C ILE A 302 -3.55 -12.55 -15.19
N VAL A 303 -4.14 -12.49 -16.39
CA VAL A 303 -3.48 -12.92 -17.64
C VAL A 303 -2.20 -12.12 -17.89
N ASN A 304 -2.23 -10.81 -17.66
CA ASN A 304 -1.05 -9.95 -17.83
C ASN A 304 0.03 -10.26 -16.80
N CYS A 305 -0.33 -10.50 -15.53
CA CYS A 305 0.60 -10.97 -14.51
C CYS A 305 1.20 -12.34 -14.87
N ALA A 306 0.38 -13.29 -15.34
CA ALA A 306 0.83 -14.61 -15.76
C ALA A 306 1.85 -14.50 -16.90
N ARG A 307 1.58 -13.66 -17.90
CA ARG A 307 2.50 -13.37 -19.01
C ARG A 307 3.80 -12.73 -18.52
N ALA A 308 3.72 -11.74 -17.64
CA ALA A 308 4.90 -11.07 -17.09
C ALA A 308 5.77 -11.99 -16.22
N SER A 309 5.18 -13.02 -15.60
CA SER A 309 5.90 -14.01 -14.80
C SER A 309 6.61 -15.09 -15.62
N ARG A 310 6.38 -15.15 -16.94
CA ARG A 310 7.08 -16.12 -17.80
C ARG A 310 8.54 -15.74 -17.92
N ALA A 311 9.41 -16.74 -17.74
CA ALA A 311 10.82 -16.57 -18.07
C ALA A 311 10.96 -16.15 -19.53
N PHE A 312 11.80 -15.14 -19.79
CA PHE A 312 12.15 -14.77 -21.14
C PHE A 312 12.86 -15.95 -21.81
N PRO A 313 12.58 -16.23 -23.10
CA PRO A 313 13.37 -17.17 -23.88
C PRO A 313 14.86 -16.87 -23.71
N PRO A 314 15.75 -17.86 -23.57
CA PRO A 314 17.17 -17.59 -23.40
C PRO A 314 17.78 -17.02 -24.68
N ARG A 315 17.22 -17.39 -25.85
CA ARG A 315 17.75 -17.02 -27.16
C ARG A 315 16.64 -16.87 -28.20
N TYR A 316 16.93 -16.07 -29.22
CA TYR A 316 16.15 -15.98 -30.46
C TYR A 316 17.05 -16.26 -31.66
N PHE A 317 16.55 -17.09 -32.57
CA PHE A 317 17.13 -17.28 -33.89
C PHE A 317 16.49 -16.28 -34.84
N VAL A 318 17.28 -15.30 -35.30
CA VAL A 318 16.87 -14.33 -36.32
C VAL A 318 17.33 -14.85 -37.67
N ARG A 319 16.39 -15.06 -38.60
CA ARG A 319 16.64 -15.66 -39.91
C ARG A 319 15.90 -14.90 -41.00
N ASN A 320 16.27 -15.17 -42.25
CA ASN A 320 15.61 -14.63 -43.43
C ASN A 320 15.55 -13.09 -43.50
N ALA A 321 16.43 -12.38 -42.78
CA ALA A 321 16.59 -10.94 -42.96
C ALA A 321 17.32 -10.65 -44.28
N GLY A 322 16.83 -9.70 -45.07
CA GLY A 322 17.50 -9.19 -46.27
C GLY A 322 18.88 -8.63 -45.96
N THR A 323 19.05 -7.99 -44.81
CA THR A 323 20.35 -7.59 -44.29
C THR A 323 21.04 -8.81 -43.66
N ALA A 324 21.93 -9.45 -44.42
CA ALA A 324 22.59 -10.69 -44.02
C ALA A 324 23.25 -10.65 -42.63
N ALA A 325 23.89 -9.52 -42.28
CA ALA A 325 24.62 -9.32 -41.02
C ALA A 325 23.75 -9.43 -39.75
N ILE A 326 22.43 -9.31 -39.88
CA ILE A 326 21.47 -9.41 -38.77
C ILE A 326 21.05 -10.84 -38.48
N ASN A 327 21.20 -11.75 -39.46
CA ASN A 327 20.87 -13.15 -39.24
C ASN A 327 21.86 -13.76 -38.24
N GLY A 328 21.33 -14.38 -37.18
CA GLY A 328 22.16 -14.85 -36.09
C GLY A 328 21.37 -15.30 -34.87
N VAL A 329 22.10 -15.61 -33.80
CA VAL A 329 21.51 -16.03 -32.54
C VAL A 329 21.67 -14.94 -31.49
N TYR A 330 20.55 -14.32 -31.15
CA TYR A 330 20.46 -13.27 -30.16
C TYR A 330 20.25 -13.91 -28.79
N THR A 331 21.12 -13.60 -27.84
CA THR A 331 21.10 -14.21 -26.50
C THR A 331 20.61 -13.19 -25.49
N LEU A 332 19.73 -13.60 -24.57
CA LEU A 332 19.18 -12.74 -23.53
C LEU A 332 20.32 -12.12 -22.71
N LYS A 333 20.26 -10.80 -22.54
CA LYS A 333 21.21 -10.07 -21.71
C LYS A 333 20.99 -10.43 -20.24
N ALA A 334 22.02 -10.95 -19.58
CA ALA A 334 21.99 -11.26 -18.16
C ALA A 334 21.64 -10.01 -17.33
N ASN A 335 20.88 -10.22 -16.24
CA ASN A 335 20.45 -9.17 -15.29
C ASN A 335 19.65 -8.02 -15.92
N SER A 336 19.02 -8.25 -17.07
CA SER A 336 18.11 -7.28 -17.67
C SER A 336 16.71 -7.42 -17.05
N THR A 337 16.14 -6.32 -16.57
CA THR A 337 14.73 -6.26 -16.11
C THR A 337 13.74 -6.24 -17.27
N SER A 338 14.23 -6.12 -18.51
CA SER A 338 13.45 -6.18 -19.75
C SER A 338 14.03 -7.20 -20.73
N ALA A 339 13.20 -7.70 -21.63
CA ALA A 339 13.61 -8.59 -22.71
C ALA A 339 14.51 -7.85 -23.72
N THR A 340 15.82 -7.89 -23.47
CA THR A 340 16.86 -7.35 -24.36
C THR A 340 17.81 -8.47 -24.75
N TYR A 341 17.99 -8.68 -26.04
CA TYR A 341 18.86 -9.73 -26.57
C TYR A 341 20.01 -9.15 -27.36
N VAL A 342 21.16 -9.81 -27.32
CA VAL A 342 22.39 -9.34 -27.94
C VAL A 342 22.95 -10.42 -28.86
N PHE A 343 23.32 -10.02 -30.07
CA PHE A 343 24.06 -10.84 -31.02
C PHE A 343 25.38 -10.13 -31.35
N ARG A 344 26.50 -10.84 -31.25
CA ARG A 344 27.81 -10.34 -31.65
C ARG A 344 28.28 -11.11 -32.88
N GLN A 345 28.43 -10.40 -33.98
CA GLN A 345 28.94 -10.97 -35.22
C GLN A 345 30.45 -11.22 -35.09
N GLN A 346 30.89 -12.46 -35.33
CA GLN A 346 32.29 -12.85 -35.08
C GLN A 346 33.27 -12.26 -36.08
N GLU A 347 32.86 -12.05 -37.34
CA GLU A 347 33.73 -11.60 -38.42
C GLU A 347 34.03 -10.10 -38.36
N THR A 348 33.01 -9.28 -38.08
CA THR A 348 33.10 -7.82 -38.08
C THR A 348 33.26 -7.23 -36.67
N GLY A 349 32.96 -8.02 -35.64
CA GLY A 349 32.88 -7.56 -34.25
C GLY A 349 31.66 -6.66 -33.97
N GLN A 350 30.76 -6.47 -34.93
CA GLN A 350 29.53 -5.69 -34.77
C GLN A 350 28.61 -6.32 -33.72
N VAL A 351 27.92 -5.47 -32.97
CA VAL A 351 26.99 -5.88 -31.92
C VAL A 351 25.61 -5.41 -32.31
N PHE A 352 24.68 -6.36 -32.41
CA PHE A 352 23.29 -6.09 -32.68
C PHE A 352 22.46 -6.35 -31.42
N THR A 353 21.45 -5.52 -31.21
CA THR A 353 20.50 -5.61 -30.11
C THR A 353 19.10 -5.84 -30.64
N LEU A 354 18.33 -6.64 -29.91
CA LEU A 354 16.89 -6.81 -30.08
C LEU A 354 16.24 -6.36 -28.78
N PHE A 355 15.52 -5.23 -28.82
CA PHE A 355 15.00 -4.59 -27.62
C PHE A 355 13.67 -3.88 -27.89
N CYS A 356 12.94 -3.60 -26.81
CA CYS A 356 11.72 -2.80 -26.83
C CYS A 356 11.94 -1.46 -26.12
N CYS A 357 11.43 -0.37 -26.70
CA CYS A 357 11.38 0.93 -26.05
C CYS A 357 10.00 1.59 -26.18
N THR A 358 9.73 2.59 -25.35
CA THR A 358 8.52 3.42 -25.43
C THR A 358 8.85 4.69 -26.20
N MET A 359 8.20 4.88 -27.33
CA MET A 359 8.38 6.07 -28.18
C MET A 359 7.77 7.30 -27.52
N LYS A 360 8.11 8.50 -28.02
CA LYS A 360 7.53 9.78 -27.55
C LYS A 360 6.00 9.83 -27.63
N SER A 361 5.40 9.02 -28.51
CA SER A 361 3.94 8.85 -28.64
C SER A 361 3.31 8.01 -27.52
N GLY A 362 4.11 7.41 -26.64
CA GLY A 362 3.66 6.46 -25.61
C GLY A 362 3.51 5.03 -26.12
N LEU A 363 3.67 4.79 -27.43
CA LEU A 363 3.58 3.46 -28.03
C LEU A 363 4.88 2.68 -27.84
N LYS A 364 4.77 1.37 -27.59
CA LYS A 364 5.92 0.47 -27.50
C LYS A 364 6.32 -0.07 -28.87
N TRP A 365 7.62 -0.08 -29.13
CA TRP A 365 8.20 -0.54 -30.39
C TRP A 365 9.38 -1.46 -30.11
N TRP A 366 9.45 -2.52 -30.89
CA TRP A 366 10.58 -3.44 -30.95
C TRP A 366 11.51 -3.04 -32.07
N PHE A 367 12.82 -3.12 -31.82
CA PHE A 367 13.86 -2.78 -32.77
C PHE A 367 14.92 -3.87 -32.84
N ILE A 368 15.45 -4.08 -34.05
CA ILE A 368 16.72 -4.76 -34.29
C ILE A 368 17.70 -3.69 -34.78
N SER A 369 18.70 -3.41 -33.98
CA SER A 369 19.61 -2.28 -34.19
C SER A 369 21.06 -2.71 -34.03
N GLU A 370 21.96 -2.06 -34.76
CA GLU A 370 23.39 -2.12 -34.46
C GLU A 370 23.69 -1.12 -33.34
N ALA A 371 24.19 -1.62 -32.22
CA ALA A 371 24.45 -0.83 -31.04
C ALA A 371 25.62 0.14 -31.26
N ASP A 372 25.44 1.39 -30.84
CA ASP A 372 26.55 2.34 -30.81
C ASP A 372 27.67 1.85 -29.87
N LYS A 373 28.92 2.05 -30.28
CA LYS A 373 30.09 1.55 -29.54
C LYS A 373 30.30 2.24 -28.20
N MET A 374 29.80 3.47 -28.04
CA MET A 374 30.00 4.30 -26.86
C MET A 374 28.74 4.36 -25.98
N GLN A 375 27.54 4.33 -26.58
CA GLN A 375 26.25 4.39 -25.89
C GLN A 375 25.20 3.43 -26.49
N PRO A 376 25.33 2.11 -26.24
CA PRO A 376 24.34 1.12 -26.69
C PRO A 376 22.93 1.43 -26.17
N GLY A 377 21.92 1.36 -27.04
CA GLY A 377 20.52 1.59 -26.68
C GLY A 377 20.11 3.07 -26.68
N SER A 378 20.86 3.93 -27.37
CA SER A 378 20.55 5.35 -27.54
C SER A 378 19.96 5.64 -28.93
N ASP A 379 19.45 6.85 -29.13
CA ASP A 379 18.98 7.34 -30.45
C ASP A 379 20.09 7.36 -31.54
N GLN A 380 21.33 6.99 -31.18
CA GLN A 380 22.47 6.85 -32.09
C GLN A 380 22.64 5.42 -32.63
N ASP A 381 21.88 4.45 -32.10
CA ASP A 381 21.86 3.09 -32.64
C ASP A 381 21.35 3.12 -34.09
N ILE A 382 21.88 2.23 -34.93
CA ILE A 382 21.44 2.14 -36.33
C ILE A 382 20.35 1.10 -36.40
N ASP A 383 19.11 1.55 -36.58
CA ASP A 383 17.96 0.67 -36.73
C ASP A 383 17.92 0.02 -38.12
N TYR A 384 17.61 -1.28 -38.16
CA TYR A 384 17.43 -2.02 -39.40
C TYR A 384 16.01 -2.56 -39.53
N TYR A 385 15.42 -3.05 -38.45
CA TYR A 385 14.04 -3.52 -38.47
C TYR A 385 13.30 -3.03 -37.25
N GLN A 386 12.02 -2.73 -37.42
CA GLN A 386 11.15 -2.28 -36.35
C GLN A 386 9.80 -2.97 -36.41
N HIS A 387 9.14 -3.09 -35.25
CA HIS A 387 7.78 -3.59 -35.15
C HIS A 387 7.02 -2.83 -34.06
N GLN A 388 5.86 -2.28 -34.42
CA GLN A 388 4.98 -1.65 -33.44
C GLN A 388 4.28 -2.74 -32.63
N SER A 389 4.45 -2.73 -31.31
CA SER A 389 3.74 -3.63 -30.41
C SER A 389 2.23 -3.40 -30.56
N GLN A 390 1.49 -4.40 -31.04
CA GLN A 390 0.03 -4.29 -31.24
C GLN A 390 -0.74 -4.54 -29.93
N TYR A 391 -0.15 -5.35 -29.05
CA TYR A 391 -0.56 -5.58 -27.66
C TYR A 391 0.65 -5.37 -26.75
N GLU A 392 0.49 -5.38 -25.43
CA GLU A 392 1.61 -5.31 -24.48
C GLU A 392 2.49 -6.57 -24.56
N GLU A 393 3.31 -6.64 -25.61
CA GLU A 393 4.18 -7.77 -25.91
C GLU A 393 5.48 -7.61 -25.10
N TYR A 394 5.58 -8.41 -24.04
CA TYR A 394 6.78 -8.56 -23.21
C TYR A 394 7.90 -9.34 -23.93
N LEU A 395 7.62 -9.84 -25.14
CA LEU A 395 8.51 -10.67 -25.93
C LEU A 395 8.66 -10.12 -27.36
N PRO A 396 9.82 -10.30 -28.00
CA PRO A 396 10.00 -9.97 -29.40
C PRO A 396 8.95 -10.63 -30.31
N PRO A 397 8.38 -9.90 -31.29
CA PRO A 397 7.44 -10.45 -32.25
C PRO A 397 8.15 -11.42 -33.19
N THR A 398 7.49 -12.52 -33.54
CA THR A 398 8.08 -13.57 -34.38
C THR A 398 8.09 -13.20 -35.86
N HIS A 399 7.18 -12.31 -36.31
CA HIS A 399 6.95 -11.96 -37.72
C HIS A 399 6.52 -10.49 -37.85
N ASN A 400 6.19 -10.06 -39.08
CA ASN A 400 5.66 -8.74 -39.43
C ASN A 400 6.60 -7.56 -39.14
N TRP A 401 7.90 -7.83 -39.06
CA TRP A 401 8.92 -6.79 -38.97
C TRP A 401 8.90 -5.89 -40.21
N ILE A 402 9.20 -4.61 -40.00
CA ILE A 402 9.22 -3.61 -41.06
C ILE A 402 10.67 -3.15 -41.23
N PRO A 403 11.27 -3.26 -42.43
CA PRO A 403 12.57 -2.67 -42.71
C PRO A 403 12.54 -1.16 -42.44
N THR A 404 13.55 -0.67 -41.73
CA THR A 404 13.75 0.75 -41.40
C THR A 404 15.23 1.08 -41.45
N GLY A 405 15.61 2.35 -41.56
CA GLY A 405 17.02 2.77 -41.59
C GLY A 405 17.83 2.03 -42.67
N LYS A 406 18.70 1.10 -42.24
CA LYS A 406 19.57 0.30 -43.13
C LYS A 406 19.04 -1.12 -43.43
N GLY A 407 17.84 -1.47 -42.96
CA GLY A 407 17.26 -2.78 -43.21
C GLY A 407 16.79 -2.96 -44.65
N GLU A 408 16.98 -4.16 -45.17
CA GLU A 408 16.54 -4.54 -46.51
C GLU A 408 15.48 -5.65 -46.45
N ALA A 409 14.62 -5.72 -47.46
CA ALA A 409 13.70 -6.85 -47.61
C ALA A 409 14.46 -8.13 -48.00
N PRO A 410 14.01 -9.32 -47.59
CA PRO A 410 12.83 -9.58 -46.78
C PRO A 410 13.00 -9.21 -45.29
N ALA A 411 11.88 -9.00 -44.61
CA ALA A 411 11.89 -8.79 -43.16
C ALA A 411 12.28 -10.07 -42.42
N PRO A 412 12.93 -9.97 -41.25
CA PRO A 412 13.37 -11.14 -40.49
C PRO A 412 12.20 -11.96 -39.93
N GLU A 413 12.49 -13.24 -39.75
CA GLU A 413 11.72 -14.19 -38.96
C GLU A 413 12.46 -14.48 -37.65
N LEU A 414 11.73 -14.42 -36.54
CA LEU A 414 12.26 -14.65 -35.19
C LEU A 414 11.67 -15.93 -34.61
N VAL A 415 12.55 -16.88 -34.29
CA VAL A 415 12.18 -18.13 -33.62
C VAL A 415 12.78 -18.14 -32.22
N ALA A 416 11.93 -18.10 -31.19
CA ALA A 416 12.38 -18.25 -29.80
C ALA A 416 12.91 -19.66 -29.57
N GLU A 417 14.07 -19.78 -28.93
CA GLU A 417 14.51 -21.06 -28.36
C GLU A 417 13.56 -21.41 -27.21
N SER A 418 12.93 -22.59 -27.27
CA SER A 418 12.08 -23.04 -26.17
C SER A 418 12.93 -23.10 -24.90
N VAL A 419 12.42 -22.50 -23.82
CA VAL A 419 12.95 -22.79 -22.48
C VAL A 419 12.70 -24.27 -22.28
N GLN A 420 13.72 -25.12 -22.38
CA GLN A 420 13.60 -26.46 -21.83
C GLN A 420 13.40 -26.24 -20.32
N GLU A 421 12.20 -26.51 -19.83
CA GLU A 421 11.90 -26.59 -18.40
C GLU A 421 12.63 -27.82 -17.82
N ASN A 422 13.96 -27.78 -17.79
CA ASN A 422 14.77 -28.73 -17.04
C ASN A 422 14.72 -28.29 -15.58
N GLY A 423 13.63 -28.65 -14.91
CA GLY A 423 13.38 -28.37 -13.50
C GLY A 423 11.88 -28.47 -13.25
N GLU A 424 11.48 -29.14 -12.16
CA GLU A 424 10.10 -29.36 -11.73
C GLU A 424 9.17 -28.22 -12.17
N GLU A 425 8.14 -28.55 -12.97
CA GLU A 425 7.11 -27.58 -13.36
C GLU A 425 6.67 -26.84 -12.09
N ASN A 426 6.98 -25.55 -12.02
CA ASN A 426 6.59 -24.76 -10.86
C ASN A 426 5.07 -24.56 -10.93
N LEU A 427 4.32 -25.49 -10.32
CA LEU A 427 2.87 -25.50 -10.27
C LEU A 427 2.30 -24.21 -9.64
N ALA A 428 3.09 -23.49 -8.84
CA ALA A 428 2.70 -22.22 -8.23
C ALA A 428 2.77 -21.02 -9.20
N ARG A 429 3.29 -21.20 -10.43
CA ARG A 429 3.26 -20.15 -11.46
C ARG A 429 1.84 -19.84 -11.89
N LEU A 430 1.52 -18.56 -12.01
CA LEU A 430 0.15 -18.10 -12.27
C LEU A 430 -0.41 -18.59 -13.61
N ASP A 431 0.42 -18.83 -14.62
CA ASP A 431 -0.01 -19.43 -15.89
C ASP A 431 -0.44 -20.90 -15.76
N ASN A 432 0.23 -21.68 -14.91
CA ASN A 432 -0.15 -23.05 -14.60
C ASN A 432 -1.45 -23.09 -13.76
N VAL A 433 -1.54 -22.24 -12.74
CA VAL A 433 -2.74 -22.11 -11.90
C VAL A 433 -3.94 -21.68 -12.74
N LEU A 434 -3.79 -20.67 -13.61
CA LEU A 434 -4.86 -20.21 -14.50
C LEU A 434 -5.30 -21.31 -15.48
N SER A 435 -4.35 -22.06 -16.05
CA SER A 435 -4.65 -23.15 -16.99
C SER A 435 -5.45 -24.26 -16.30
N THR A 436 -5.08 -24.60 -15.06
CA THR A 436 -5.79 -25.58 -14.23
C THR A 436 -7.22 -25.11 -13.93
N TRP A 437 -7.37 -23.87 -13.47
CA TRP A 437 -8.67 -23.27 -13.16
C TRP A 437 -9.62 -23.27 -14.38
N VAL A 438 -9.12 -22.93 -15.58
CA VAL A 438 -9.93 -22.98 -16.81
C VAL A 438 -10.37 -24.40 -17.17
N VAL A 439 -9.53 -25.41 -16.93
CA VAL A 439 -9.86 -26.81 -17.23
C VAL A 439 -10.92 -27.32 -16.26
N GLU A 440 -10.75 -27.11 -14.95
CA GLU A 440 -11.73 -27.50 -13.92
C GLU A 440 -13.12 -26.90 -14.18
N LYS A 441 -13.16 -25.68 -14.72
CA LYS A 441 -14.41 -24.99 -15.11
C LYS A 441 -15.05 -25.48 -16.39
N LYS A 442 -14.33 -26.16 -17.28
CA LYS A 442 -14.96 -26.80 -18.46
C LYS A 442 -15.67 -28.09 -18.10
N ASP A 443 -15.26 -28.73 -17.01
CA ASP A 443 -15.79 -30.00 -16.54
C ASP A 443 -16.88 -29.84 -15.45
N SER A 444 -17.14 -28.60 -15.00
CA SER A 444 -18.22 -28.20 -14.08
C SER A 444 -19.39 -27.59 -14.84
#